data_AF-A0A529ZE81-F1
#
_entry.id   AF-A0A529ZE81-F1
#
_cell.length_a   1.000
_cell.length_b   1.000
_cell.length_c   1.000
_cell.angle_alpha   90.00
_cell.angle_beta   90.00
_cell.angle_gamma   90.00
#
_symmetry.space_group_name_H-M   'P 1'
#
loop_
_entity.id
_entity.type
_entity.pdbx_description
1 polymer ?
#
loop_
_entity_poly.entity_id
_entity_poly.type
_entity_poly.pdbx_seq_one_letter_code
_entity_poly.pdbx_strand_id
1 'polypeptide(L)'
;VKELHNPADMPDVVKIASIEEPWIRATILTPDDYLGGILKLCQDRRGIQADLSYVGKRAMLTYDLPLNEVVFDFYDRLKSISKGYASFDYHLTDYREGDLVKMSILVNDEPVDALSMLVH
;
A
#
# COMPACT_ATOMS: atom_id res chain seq x y z
N VAL A 1 5.48 13.50 18.20
CA VAL A 1 5.28 12.41 17.22
C VAL A 1 6.28 11.32 17.56
N LYS A 2 5.81 10.09 17.80
CA LYS A 2 6.69 8.94 18.07
C LYS A 2 6.71 8.09 16.81
N GLU A 3 7.84 8.01 16.14
CA GLU A 3 8.01 7.13 14.97
C GLU A 3 8.13 5.67 15.45
N LEU A 4 7.37 4.78 14.82
CA LEU A 4 7.33 3.37 15.14
C LEU A 4 7.64 2.57 13.89
N HIS A 5 8.61 1.66 13.99
CA HIS A 5 9.00 0.76 12.90
C HIS A 5 8.51 -0.67 13.11
N ASN A 6 8.05 -1.01 14.32
CA ASN A 6 7.56 -2.33 14.68
C ASN A 6 6.16 -2.21 15.32
N PRO A 7 5.14 -2.94 14.83
CA PRO A 7 3.83 -3.04 15.48
C PRO A 7 3.89 -3.49 16.94
N ALA A 8 4.92 -4.25 17.33
CA ALA A 8 5.13 -4.67 18.72
C ALA A 8 5.31 -3.48 19.67
N ASP A 9 5.95 -2.40 19.21
CA ASP A 9 6.30 -1.21 20.00
C ASP A 9 5.18 -0.17 20.11
N MET A 10 3.99 -0.49 19.57
CA MET A 10 2.83 0.37 19.70
C MET A 10 2.46 0.57 21.17
N PRO A 11 2.24 1.83 21.60
CA PRO A 11 1.69 2.09 22.93
C PRO A 11 0.28 1.52 23.03
N ASP A 12 -0.18 1.35 24.26
CA ASP A 12 -1.56 0.98 24.56
C ASP A 12 -2.55 1.87 23.77
N VAL A 13 -3.56 1.27 23.15
CA VAL A 13 -4.54 1.94 22.27
C VAL A 13 -5.20 3.14 22.94
N VAL A 14 -5.38 3.11 24.27
CA VAL A 14 -5.96 4.21 25.06
C VAL A 14 -5.07 5.46 25.06
N LYS A 15 -3.78 5.33 24.74
CA LYS A 15 -2.80 6.43 24.69
C LYS A 15 -2.59 6.99 23.28
N ILE A 16 -3.29 6.43 22.28
CA ILE A 16 -3.15 6.82 20.88
C ILE A 16 -4.25 7.81 20.55
N ALA A 17 -3.87 9.05 20.20
CA ALA A 17 -4.81 10.06 19.73
C ALA A 17 -5.13 9.88 18.24
N SER A 18 -4.11 9.57 17.44
CA SER A 18 -4.20 9.28 16.01
C SER A 18 -3.00 8.46 15.56
N ILE A 19 -3.15 7.75 14.44
CA ILE A 19 -2.07 7.02 13.76
C ILE A 19 -1.98 7.57 12.35
N GLU A 20 -0.77 7.89 11.92
CA GLU A 20 -0.52 8.33 10.55
C GLU A 20 0.24 7.22 9.81
N GLU A 21 -0.22 6.89 8.61
CA GLU A 21 0.49 5.98 7.70
C GLU A 21 1.19 6.76 6.59
N PRO A 22 2.35 6.28 6.11
CA PRO A 22 3.03 6.84 4.95
C PRO A 22 2.25 6.55 3.67
N TRP A 23 2.03 7.59 2.87
CA TRP A 23 1.50 7.49 1.52
C TRP A 23 2.60 7.70 0.47
N ILE A 24 2.42 7.05 -0.68
CA ILE A 24 3.30 7.16 -1.82
C ILE A 24 2.54 7.66 -3.04
N ARG A 25 3.26 8.32 -3.94
CA ARG A 25 2.79 8.56 -5.30
C ARG A 25 3.49 7.59 -6.24
N ALA A 26 2.72 6.62 -6.71
CA ALA A 26 3.15 5.61 -7.64
C ALA A 26 2.89 6.06 -9.09
N THR A 27 3.84 5.74 -9.97
CA THR A 27 3.70 5.85 -11.42
C THR A 27 3.80 4.47 -12.04
N ILE A 28 2.77 4.07 -12.77
CA ILE A 28 2.70 2.78 -13.47
C ILE A 28 2.62 3.04 -14.97
N LEU A 29 3.51 2.40 -15.74
CA LEU A 29 3.46 2.44 -17.21
C LEU A 29 3.20 1.05 -17.74
N THR A 30 2.15 0.90 -18.56
CA THR A 30 1.69 -0.41 -19.03
C THR A 30 1.06 -0.32 -20.43
N PRO A 31 1.10 -1.38 -21.25
CA PRO A 31 0.22 -1.49 -22.42
C PRO A 31 -1.27 -1.43 -22.03
N ASP A 32 -2.09 -0.91 -22.95
CA ASP A 32 -3.53 -0.69 -22.74
C ASP A 32 -4.29 -2.00 -22.44
N ASP A 33 -3.85 -3.13 -23.03
CA ASP A 33 -4.43 -4.47 -22.83
C ASP A 33 -4.52 -4.89 -21.36
N TYR A 34 -3.66 -4.35 -20.49
CA TYR A 34 -3.60 -4.69 -19.06
C TYR A 34 -4.16 -3.59 -18.14
N LEU A 35 -4.53 -2.44 -18.70
CA LEU A 35 -4.95 -1.25 -17.96
C LEU A 35 -6.08 -1.54 -16.97
N GLY A 36 -7.14 -2.21 -17.43
CA GLY A 36 -8.31 -2.53 -16.59
C GLY A 36 -7.98 -3.36 -15.35
N GLY A 37 -7.07 -4.35 -15.48
CA GLY A 37 -6.65 -5.17 -14.35
C GLY A 37 -5.82 -4.39 -13.33
N ILE A 38 -5.00 -3.45 -13.81
CA ILE A 38 -4.16 -2.60 -12.95
C ILE A 38 -4.98 -1.54 -12.23
N LEU A 39 -5.96 -0.91 -12.91
CA LEU A 39 -6.90 0.01 -12.28
C LEU A 39 -7.62 -0.66 -11.10
N LYS A 40 -8.11 -1.88 -11.32
CA LYS A 40 -8.75 -2.67 -10.26
C LYS A 40 -7.78 -2.97 -9.11
N LEU A 41 -6.55 -3.38 -9.40
CA LEU A 41 -5.54 -3.63 -8.37
C LEU A 41 -5.27 -2.38 -7.51
N CYS A 42 -5.15 -1.20 -8.12
CA CYS A 42 -4.94 0.05 -7.38
C CYS A 42 -6.16 0.40 -6.52
N GLN A 43 -7.37 0.20 -7.04
CA GLN A 43 -8.60 0.44 -6.31
C GLN A 43 -8.78 -0.51 -5.11
N ASP A 44 -8.47 -1.79 -5.27
CA ASP A 44 -8.49 -2.80 -4.20
C ASP A 44 -7.49 -2.51 -3.08
N ARG A 45 -6.53 -1.59 -3.33
CA ARG A 45 -5.43 -1.18 -2.43
C ARG A 45 -5.63 0.23 -1.89
N ARG A 46 -6.88 0.71 -1.85
CA ARG A 46 -7.26 2.06 -1.41
C ARG A 46 -6.59 3.19 -2.22
N GLY A 47 -6.17 2.89 -3.45
CA GLY A 47 -5.49 3.83 -4.32
C GLY A 47 -6.42 4.93 -4.82
N ILE A 48 -5.94 6.16 -4.76
CA ILE A 48 -6.61 7.34 -5.30
C ILE A 48 -5.94 7.70 -6.62
N GLN A 49 -6.69 7.66 -7.71
CA GLN A 49 -6.17 8.03 -9.02
C GLN A 49 -5.88 9.54 -9.05
N ALA A 50 -4.63 9.90 -9.34
CA ALA A 50 -4.20 11.28 -9.49
C ALA A 50 -4.16 11.70 -10.96
N ASP A 51 -3.67 10.83 -11.84
CA ASP A 51 -3.63 11.07 -13.29
C ASP A 51 -3.75 9.77 -14.08
N LEU A 52 -4.26 9.90 -15.31
CA LEU A 52 -4.16 8.87 -16.35
C LEU A 52 -3.91 9.56 -17.67
N SER A 53 -2.74 9.31 -18.25
CA SER A 53 -2.31 9.85 -19.53
C SER A 53 -1.71 8.76 -20.40
N TYR A 54 -1.43 9.07 -21.67
CA TYR A 54 -0.84 8.13 -22.62
C TYR A 54 0.53 8.62 -23.08
N VAL A 55 1.51 7.73 -22.98
CA VAL A 55 2.87 7.93 -23.51
C VAL A 55 3.02 7.04 -24.73
N GLY A 56 2.72 7.61 -25.91
CA GLY A 56 2.65 6.86 -27.16
C GLY A 56 1.50 5.85 -27.13
N LYS A 57 1.83 4.55 -27.10
CA LYS A 57 0.85 3.44 -27.07
C LYS A 57 0.65 2.84 -25.67
N ARG A 58 1.29 3.40 -24.64
CA ARG A 58 1.22 2.90 -23.27
C ARG A 58 0.42 3.86 -22.40
N ALA A 59 -0.40 3.32 -21.52
CA ALA A 59 -1.06 4.07 -20.47
C ALA A 59 -0.07 4.33 -19.34
N MET A 60 -0.01 5.57 -18.89
CA MET A 60 0.73 6.01 -17.71
C MET A 60 -0.29 6.41 -16.65
N LEU A 61 -0.24 5.72 -15.52
CA LEU A 61 -1.12 5.91 -14.37
C LEU A 61 -0.33 6.55 -13.25
N THR A 62 -0.91 7.53 -12.60
CA THR A 62 -0.38 8.06 -11.34
C THR A 62 -1.42 7.87 -10.24
N TYR A 63 -1.02 7.22 -9.15
CA TYR A 63 -1.87 6.89 -8.02
C TYR A 63 -1.22 7.27 -6.71
N ASP A 64 -2.02 7.81 -5.79
CA ASP A 64 -1.65 7.90 -4.39
C ASP A 64 -2.09 6.61 -3.68
N LEU A 65 -1.15 5.91 -3.05
CA LEU A 65 -1.37 4.63 -2.39
C LEU A 65 -0.80 4.64 -0.96
N PRO A 66 -1.45 3.99 0.02
CA PRO A 66 -0.81 3.72 1.31
C PRO A 66 0.37 2.77 1.13
N LEU A 67 1.52 3.07 1.72
CA LEU A 67 2.72 2.24 1.55
C LEU A 67 2.51 0.81 2.07
N ASN A 68 1.75 0.64 3.16
CA ASN A 68 1.46 -0.68 3.75
C ASN A 68 0.82 -1.65 2.72
N GLU A 69 -0.10 -1.12 1.91
CA GLU A 69 -0.79 -1.88 0.86
C GLU A 69 0.14 -2.28 -0.30
N VAL A 70 1.22 -1.53 -0.50
CA VAL A 70 2.17 -1.75 -1.60
C VAL A 70 3.27 -2.73 -1.20
N VAL A 71 3.70 -2.71 0.06
CA VAL A 71 4.72 -3.62 0.59
C VAL A 71 4.22 -5.08 0.56
N PHE A 72 2.91 -5.30 0.71
CA PHE A 72 2.31 -6.63 0.70
C PHE A 72 1.73 -6.99 -0.68
N ASP A 73 2.41 -7.89 -1.39
CA ASP A 73 1.98 -8.54 -2.66
C ASP A 73 1.74 -7.66 -3.90
N PHE A 74 1.70 -6.33 -3.76
CA PHE A 74 1.30 -5.44 -4.86
C PHE A 74 2.17 -5.60 -6.10
N TYR A 75 3.49 -5.61 -5.92
CA TYR A 75 4.44 -5.71 -7.04
C TYR A 75 4.29 -7.05 -7.78
N ASP A 76 4.13 -8.15 -7.05
CA ASP A 76 3.95 -9.48 -7.63
C ASP A 76 2.63 -9.58 -8.40
N ARG A 77 1.54 -9.05 -7.83
CA ARG A 77 0.25 -8.96 -8.52
C ARG A 77 0.32 -8.10 -9.76
N LEU A 78 0.96 -6.93 -9.69
CA LEU A 78 1.14 -6.03 -10.83
C LEU A 78 1.89 -6.73 -11.96
N LYS A 79 2.99 -7.43 -11.65
CA LYS A 79 3.77 -8.19 -12.63
C LYS A 79 2.99 -9.36 -13.20
N SER A 80 2.19 -10.06 -12.39
CA SER A 80 1.33 -11.15 -12.84
C SER A 80 0.26 -10.67 -13.83
N ILE A 81 -0.51 -9.63 -13.46
CA ILE A 81 -1.58 -9.05 -14.30
C ILE A 81 -1.01 -8.55 -15.62
N SER A 82 0.14 -7.87 -15.57
CA SER A 82 0.76 -7.29 -16.76
C SER A 82 1.61 -8.26 -17.56
N LYS A 83 1.72 -9.54 -17.16
CA LYS A 83 2.69 -10.51 -17.71
C LYS A 83 4.13 -9.97 -17.75
N GLY A 84 4.47 -9.11 -16.79
CA GLY A 84 5.77 -8.45 -16.68
C GLY A 84 5.92 -7.15 -17.46
N TYR A 85 4.94 -6.74 -18.28
CA TYR A 85 5.03 -5.55 -19.13
C TYR A 85 4.81 -4.22 -18.41
N ALA A 86 4.29 -4.23 -17.18
CA ALA A 86 4.13 -3.01 -16.39
C ALA A 86 5.43 -2.63 -15.67
N SER A 87 5.80 -1.36 -15.70
CA SER A 87 6.81 -0.78 -14.80
C SER A 87 6.14 -0.04 -13.66
N PHE A 88 6.81 0.02 -12.52
CA PHE A 88 6.33 0.66 -11.30
C PHE A 88 7.48 1.47 -10.70
N ASP A 89 7.22 2.74 -10.46
CA ASP A 89 8.10 3.65 -9.73
C ASP A 89 7.26 4.37 -8.66
N TYR A 90 7.86 4.76 -7.54
CA TYR A 90 7.15 5.50 -6.51
C TYR A 90 8.08 6.39 -5.69
N HIS A 91 7.50 7.42 -5.10
CA HIS A 91 8.15 8.23 -4.07
C HIS A 91 7.20 8.44 -2.90
N LEU A 92 7.77 8.55 -1.70
CA LEU A 92 7.02 8.93 -0.50
C LEU A 92 6.51 10.37 -0.65
N THR A 93 5.25 10.62 -0.29
CA THR A 93 4.66 11.95 -0.38
C THR A 93 4.45 12.57 1.00
N ASP A 94 3.47 12.05 1.73
CA ASP A 94 2.95 12.61 2.95
C ASP A 94 2.48 11.51 3.89
N TYR A 95 2.36 11.86 5.16
CA TYR A 95 1.77 11.00 6.18
C TYR A 95 0.31 11.44 6.35
N ARG A 96 -0.61 10.48 6.29
CA ARG A 96 -2.05 10.76 6.45
C ARG A 96 -2.58 9.95 7.61
N GLU A 97 -3.47 10.59 8.37
CA GLU A 97 -4.21 9.93 9.44
C GLU A 97 -5.03 8.77 8.86
N GLY A 98 -4.90 7.59 9.46
CA GLY A 98 -5.59 6.37 9.07
C GLY A 98 -6.15 5.67 10.30
N ASP A 99 -7.30 5.01 10.15
CA ASP A 99 -7.89 4.20 11.21
C ASP A 99 -7.23 2.82 11.20
N LEU A 100 -6.16 2.70 11.99
CA LEU A 100 -5.32 1.51 12.02
C LEU A 100 -5.44 0.81 13.37
N VAL A 101 -5.65 -0.49 13.34
CA VAL A 101 -5.67 -1.35 14.52
C VAL A 101 -4.49 -2.32 14.49
N LYS A 102 -3.90 -2.57 15.66
CA LYS A 102 -2.89 -3.62 15.82
C LYS A 102 -3.59 -4.97 15.88
N MET A 103 -3.34 -5.82 14.88
CA MET A 103 -3.74 -7.22 14.92
C MET A 103 -2.58 -8.06 15.43
N SER A 104 -2.83 -8.84 16.50
CA SER A 104 -1.87 -9.79 17.06
C SER A 104 -2.32 -11.22 16.80
N ILE A 105 -1.39 -12.08 16.40
CA ILE A 105 -1.64 -13.51 16.18
C ILE A 105 -1.14 -14.29 17.38
N LEU A 106 -2.00 -15.14 17.94
CA LEU A 106 -1.68 -16.01 19.06
C LEU A 106 -1.38 -17.43 18.55
N VAL A 107 -0.32 -18.04 19.05
CA VAL A 107 0.03 -19.45 18.83
C VAL A 107 0.07 -20.11 20.20
N ASN A 108 -0.80 -21.08 20.44
CA ASN A 108 -1.00 -21.69 21.77
C ASN A 108 -1.29 -20.66 22.87
N ASP A 109 -2.18 -19.71 22.60
CA ASP A 109 -2.54 -18.60 23.50
C ASP A 109 -1.40 -17.63 23.85
N GLU A 110 -0.22 -17.80 23.25
CA GLU A 110 0.90 -16.87 23.38
C GLU A 110 0.98 -15.93 22.15
N PRO A 111 1.07 -14.60 22.34
CA PRO A 111 1.19 -13.67 21.24
C PRO A 111 2.55 -13.81 20.56
N VAL A 112 2.55 -13.88 19.23
CA VAL A 112 3.76 -13.92 18.43
C VAL A 112 3.99 -12.54 17.80
N ASP A 113 4.90 -11.77 18.37
CA ASP A 113 5.19 -10.39 17.94
C ASP A 113 5.62 -10.31 16.47
N ALA A 114 6.38 -11.29 15.99
CA ALA A 114 6.85 -11.36 14.60
C ALA A 114 5.72 -11.50 13.56
N LEU A 115 4.52 -11.87 14.00
CA LEU A 115 3.33 -12.01 13.15
C LEU A 115 2.31 -10.89 13.35
N SER A 116 2.59 -9.94 14.26
CA SER A 116 1.70 -8.80 14.49
C SER A 116 1.81 -7.81 13.34
N MET A 117 0.68 -7.27 12.91
CA MET A 117 0.60 -6.34 11.78
C MET A 117 -0.42 -5.23 12.04
N LEU A 118 -0.20 -4.07 11.40
CA LEU A 118 -1.15 -2.97 11.39
C LEU A 118 -2.11 -3.17 10.22
N VAL A 119 -3.40 -3.23 10.54
CA VAL A 119 -4.48 -3.40 9.56
C VAL A 119 -5.52 -2.30 9.72
N HIS A 120 -6.27 -2.05 8.66
CA HIS A 120 -7.42 -1.16 8.65
C HIS A 120 -8.72 -1.96 8.82
#